data_AF-A0A087TCZ5-F1
#
_entry.id   AF-A0A087TCZ5-F1
#
_cell.length_a   1.000
_cell.length_b   1.000
_cell.length_c   1.000
_cell.angle_alpha   90.00
_cell.angle_beta   90.00
_cell.angle_gamma   90.00
#
_symmetry.space_group_name_H-M   'P 1'
#
loop_
_entity.id
_entity.type
_entity.pdbx_description
1 polymer ?
#
loop_
_entity_poly.entity_id
_entity_poly.type
_entity_poly.pdbx_seq_one_letter_code
_entity_poly.pdbx_strand_id
1 'polypeptide(L)'
;MPTFQQRANSVTVGSGVRAASVKDKYKTLLVIDDHHTDWSKYFRGKRIHGDWDIRMEQAEFKDINLSVNSDTGATVSMVVNRNGTKVVRSFRPDFLLIRQHVRDAGQEDYRNLLLGFKYGGVPSVNSLHSLYNFQDK
;
A
#
# COMPACT_ATOMS: atom_id res chain seq x y z
N MET A 1 -12.17 -4.95 68.36
CA MET A 1 -11.07 -4.68 67.40
C MET A 1 -11.07 -5.77 66.33
N PRO A 2 -11.68 -5.56 65.15
CA PRO A 2 -11.46 -6.43 64.00
C PRO A 2 -10.32 -5.90 63.13
N THR A 3 -9.40 -6.80 62.80
CA THR A 3 -8.18 -6.61 62.03
C THR A 3 -8.49 -6.41 60.54
N PHE A 4 -7.81 -5.43 59.94
CA PHE A 4 -7.92 -5.03 58.53
C PHE A 4 -7.20 -6.04 57.63
N GLN A 5 -7.87 -6.62 56.64
CA GLN A 5 -7.28 -7.54 55.65
C GLN A 5 -7.20 -6.83 54.28
N GLN A 6 -6.03 -6.29 53.93
CA GLN A 6 -5.75 -5.73 52.60
C GLN A 6 -5.56 -6.85 51.59
N ARG A 7 -6.43 -6.90 50.57
CA ARG A 7 -6.18 -7.66 49.34
C ARG A 7 -5.30 -6.82 48.41
N ALA A 8 -4.10 -7.31 48.11
CA ALA A 8 -3.25 -6.77 47.06
C ALA A 8 -3.76 -7.26 45.70
N ASN A 9 -4.28 -6.35 44.87
CA ASN A 9 -4.49 -6.62 43.45
C ASN A 9 -3.17 -6.37 42.70
N SER A 10 -2.57 -7.43 42.17
CA SER A 10 -1.44 -7.32 41.24
C SER A 10 -1.96 -6.84 39.88
N VAL A 11 -1.71 -5.56 39.60
CA VAL A 11 -1.92 -4.98 38.28
C VAL A 11 -0.72 -5.34 37.41
N THR A 12 -0.88 -6.31 36.52
CA THR A 12 0.07 -6.53 35.42
C THR A 12 -0.45 -5.81 34.19
N VAL A 13 -0.13 -4.52 34.05
CA VAL A 13 -0.20 -3.84 32.75
C VAL A 13 1.00 -4.31 31.94
N GLY A 14 0.85 -5.46 31.28
CA GLY A 14 1.74 -5.86 30.22
C GLY A 14 1.35 -5.13 28.95
N SER A 15 2.04 -4.02 28.64
CA SER A 15 2.07 -3.43 27.31
C SER A 15 2.81 -4.40 26.36
N GLY A 16 2.12 -5.48 26.00
CA GLY A 16 2.58 -6.42 25.00
C GLY A 16 2.52 -5.76 23.63
N VAL A 17 3.62 -5.12 23.21
CA VAL A 17 3.92 -5.05 21.78
C VAL A 17 4.02 -6.50 21.34
N ARG A 18 2.95 -7.02 20.72
CA ARG A 18 3.00 -8.35 20.12
C ARG A 18 4.15 -8.32 19.13
N ALA A 19 5.20 -9.11 19.40
CA ALA A 19 6.25 -9.34 18.43
C ALA A 19 5.57 -9.78 17.14
N ALA A 20 5.78 -9.04 16.05
CA ALA A 20 5.26 -9.39 14.74
C ALA A 20 5.63 -10.85 14.48
N SER A 21 4.61 -11.69 14.34
CA SER A 21 4.83 -13.10 14.07
C SER A 21 5.52 -13.21 12.71
N VAL A 22 6.30 -14.26 12.46
CA VAL A 22 6.94 -14.46 11.14
C VAL A 22 5.90 -14.45 9.98
N LYS A 23 4.61 -14.65 10.29
CA LYS A 23 3.47 -14.50 9.38
C LYS A 23 3.14 -13.05 8.97
N ASP A 24 3.77 -12.04 9.57
CA ASP A 24 3.51 -10.62 9.30
C ASP A 24 4.52 -10.00 8.30
N LYS A 25 5.45 -10.81 7.76
CA LYS A 25 6.38 -10.35 6.72
C LYS A 25 5.70 -10.37 5.37
N TYR A 26 5.29 -9.20 4.89
CA TYR A 26 4.78 -9.03 3.54
C TYR A 26 5.42 -7.85 2.83
N LYS A 27 5.33 -7.88 1.50
CA LYS A 27 5.63 -6.75 0.61
C LYS A 27 4.37 -6.35 -0.12
N THR A 28 4.08 -5.06 -0.14
CA THR A 28 2.89 -4.51 -0.78
C THR A 28 3.19 -4.21 -2.25
N LEU A 29 2.55 -4.96 -3.14
CA LEU A 29 2.54 -4.67 -4.57
C LEU A 29 1.28 -3.88 -4.91
N LEU A 30 1.46 -2.63 -5.36
CA LEU A 30 0.38 -1.82 -5.91
C LEU A 30 0.34 -2.00 -7.43
N VAL A 31 -0.78 -2.51 -7.92
CA VAL A 31 -1.07 -2.59 -9.35
C VAL A 31 -1.94 -1.41 -9.77
N ILE A 32 -1.45 -0.62 -10.72
CA ILE A 32 -2.21 0.46 -11.35
C ILE A 32 -2.82 -0.06 -12.65
N ASP A 33 -4.08 -0.46 -12.56
CA ASP A 33 -4.83 -1.08 -13.65
C ASP A 33 -6.34 -0.98 -13.38
N ASP A 34 -7.14 -1.25 -14.39
CA ASP A 34 -8.59 -1.39 -14.26
C ASP A 34 -9.00 -2.64 -13.46
N HIS A 35 -10.30 -2.82 -13.22
CA HIS A 35 -10.84 -3.98 -12.49
C HIS A 35 -11.17 -5.20 -13.38
N HIS A 36 -10.92 -5.15 -14.69
CA HIS A 36 -11.18 -6.27 -15.58
C HIS A 36 -10.19 -7.43 -15.34
N THR A 37 -8.95 -7.10 -14.96
CA THR A 37 -7.92 -8.10 -14.63
C THR A 37 -7.75 -8.24 -13.11
N ASP A 38 -8.04 -9.43 -12.58
CA ASP A 38 -7.81 -9.74 -11.16
C ASP A 38 -6.37 -10.23 -10.94
N TRP A 39 -5.46 -9.29 -10.69
CA TRP A 39 -4.04 -9.57 -10.46
C TRP A 39 -3.80 -10.42 -9.21
N SER A 40 -4.70 -10.38 -8.23
CA SER A 40 -4.55 -11.17 -7.00
C SER A 40 -4.55 -12.69 -7.27
N LYS A 41 -5.24 -13.14 -8.32
CA LYS A 41 -5.23 -14.55 -8.74
C LYS A 41 -3.85 -15.02 -9.21
N TYR A 42 -3.14 -14.17 -9.97
CA TYR A 42 -1.84 -14.52 -10.54
C TYR A 42 -0.72 -14.53 -9.49
N PHE A 43 -0.83 -13.67 -8.48
CA PHE A 43 0.14 -13.59 -7.37
C PHE A 43 -0.24 -14.46 -6.15
N ARG A 44 -1.38 -15.16 -6.19
CA ARG A 44 -1.80 -16.03 -5.08
C ARG A 44 -0.76 -17.12 -4.81
N GLY A 45 -0.34 -17.21 -3.55
CA GLY A 45 0.64 -18.20 -3.09
C GLY A 45 2.08 -17.95 -3.57
N LYS A 46 2.34 -16.86 -4.31
CA LYS A 46 3.69 -16.44 -4.64
C LYS A 46 4.32 -15.78 -3.41
N ARG A 47 5.60 -16.10 -3.16
CA ARG A 47 6.40 -15.54 -2.06
C ARG A 47 7.71 -15.00 -2.59
N ILE A 48 8.20 -13.92 -2.01
CA ILE A 48 9.53 -13.36 -2.30
C ILE A 48 10.54 -14.03 -1.37
N HIS A 49 11.60 -14.62 -1.92
CA HIS A 49 12.61 -15.39 -1.20
C HIS A 49 12.07 -16.53 -0.30
N GLY A 50 10.82 -16.96 -0.54
CA GLY A 50 10.17 -18.06 0.17
C GLY A 50 9.52 -17.67 1.50
N ASP A 51 9.84 -16.52 2.08
CA ASP A 51 9.37 -16.10 3.40
C ASP A 51 8.47 -14.85 3.39
N TRP A 52 8.59 -13.97 2.40
CA TRP A 52 7.75 -12.77 2.31
C TRP A 52 6.48 -13.03 1.49
N ASP A 53 5.33 -12.77 2.10
CA ASP A 53 4.04 -12.78 1.41
C ASP A 53 3.87 -11.53 0.53
N ILE A 54 3.11 -11.65 -0.57
CA ILE A 54 2.79 -10.51 -1.43
C ILE A 54 1.39 -10.01 -1.09
N ARG A 55 1.32 -8.80 -0.51
CA ARG A 55 0.07 -8.10 -0.28
C ARG A 55 -0.29 -7.32 -1.55
N MET A 56 -1.36 -7.73 -2.21
CA MET A 56 -1.85 -7.07 -3.41
C MET A 56 -2.79 -5.92 -3.07
N GLU A 57 -2.53 -4.75 -3.63
CA GLU A 57 -3.45 -3.63 -3.68
C GLU A 57 -3.63 -3.25 -5.17
N GLN A 58 -4.86 -2.94 -5.60
CA GLN A 58 -5.16 -2.63 -7.00
C GLN A 58 -6.14 -1.46 -7.08
N ALA A 59 -5.82 -0.48 -7.91
CA ALA A 59 -6.66 0.69 -8.19
C ALA A 59 -6.26 1.34 -9.51
N GLU A 60 -7.17 2.11 -10.09
CA GLU A 60 -6.85 3.02 -11.19
C GLU A 60 -6.18 4.31 -10.66
N PHE A 61 -5.48 5.03 -11.53
CA PHE A 61 -4.86 6.31 -11.17
C PHE A 61 -5.87 7.32 -10.59
N LYS A 62 -7.09 7.38 -11.12
CA LYS A 62 -8.15 8.28 -10.67
C LYS A 62 -8.60 8.04 -9.22
N ASP A 63 -8.40 6.83 -8.70
CA ASP A 63 -8.89 6.41 -7.39
C ASP A 63 -7.82 6.53 -6.28
N ILE A 64 -6.63 7.02 -6.63
CA ILE A 64 -5.52 7.18 -5.69
C ILE A 64 -5.03 8.63 -5.60
N ASN A 65 -4.48 8.95 -4.44
CA ASN A 65 -3.68 10.14 -4.22
C ASN A 65 -2.39 9.74 -3.47
N LEU A 66 -1.37 10.59 -3.54
CA LEU A 66 -0.06 10.28 -3.02
C LEU A 66 0.48 11.43 -2.16
N SER A 67 0.97 11.08 -0.97
CA SER A 67 1.76 11.96 -0.13
C SER A 67 3.16 11.38 0.02
N VAL A 68 4.18 12.23 -0.12
CA VAL A 68 5.58 11.82 -0.10
C VAL A 68 6.31 12.60 0.97
N ASN A 69 7.08 11.89 1.79
CA ASN A 69 7.92 12.46 2.82
C ASN A 69 9.33 11.86 2.68
N SER A 70 10.37 12.68 2.88
CA SER A 70 11.77 12.28 2.70
C SER A 70 12.18 11.11 3.60
N ASP A 71 11.57 11.00 4.78
CA ASP A 71 11.98 10.07 5.82
C ASP A 71 11.16 8.78 5.79
N THR A 72 9.89 8.88 5.36
CA THR A 72 8.91 7.78 5.41
C THR A 72 8.47 7.27 4.03
N GLY A 73 8.93 7.90 2.95
CA GLY A 73 8.65 7.51 1.57
C GLY A 73 7.25 7.88 1.08
N ALA A 74 6.78 7.15 0.06
CA ALA A 74 5.46 7.32 -0.53
C ALA A 74 4.35 6.65 0.29
N THR A 75 3.32 7.41 0.63
CA THR A 75 2.07 6.90 1.20
C THR A 75 0.93 7.14 0.21
N VAL A 76 0.29 6.05 -0.22
CA VAL A 76 -0.85 6.07 -1.14
C VAL A 76 -2.14 6.09 -0.33
N SER A 77 -3.04 6.99 -0.67
CA SER A 77 -4.41 7.03 -0.19
C SER A 77 -5.32 6.60 -1.34
N MET A 78 -6.05 5.51 -1.14
CA MET A 78 -6.93 4.90 -2.13
C MET A 78 -8.39 5.01 -1.68
N VAL A 79 -9.26 5.42 -2.60
CA VAL A 79 -10.70 5.40 -2.41
C VAL A 79 -11.24 4.03 -2.79
N VAL A 80 -11.94 3.38 -1.88
CA VAL A 80 -12.58 2.08 -2.12
C VAL A 80 -14.07 2.19 -1.81
N ASN A 81 -14.91 1.67 -2.70
CA ASN A 81 -16.34 1.57 -2.45
C ASN A 81 -16.65 0.25 -1.71
N ARG A 82 -17.24 0.35 -0.51
CA ARG A 82 -17.72 -0.79 0.27
C ARG A 82 -19.20 -0.61 0.53
N ASN A 83 -20.02 -1.45 -0.11
CA ASN A 83 -21.47 -1.46 0.05
C ASN A 83 -22.13 -0.08 -0.18
N GLY A 84 -21.64 0.69 -1.16
CA GLY A 84 -22.13 2.03 -1.47
C GLY A 84 -21.44 3.16 -0.70
N THR A 85 -20.65 2.85 0.33
CA THR A 85 -19.90 3.85 1.10
C THR A 85 -18.47 3.97 0.57
N LYS A 86 -18.08 5.20 0.19
CA LYS A 86 -16.68 5.51 -0.15
C LYS A 86 -15.85 5.59 1.13
N VAL A 87 -14.85 4.72 1.24
CA VAL A 87 -13.90 4.70 2.35
C VAL A 87 -12.49 4.94 1.81
N VAL A 88 -11.75 5.82 2.45
CA VAL A 88 -10.33 6.04 2.13
C VAL A 88 -9.48 5.13 2.99
N ARG A 89 -8.57 4.39 2.37
CA ARG A 89 -7.53 3.61 3.04
C ARG A 89 -6.16 4.07 2.61
N SER A 90 -5.19 4.06 3.51
CA SER A 90 -3.81 4.43 3.18
C SER A 90 -2.85 3.28 3.43
N PHE A 91 -1.83 3.16 2.59
CA PHE A 91 -0.77 2.17 2.70
C PHE A 91 0.51 2.67 2.03
N ARG A 92 1.63 1.99 2.29
CA ARG A 92 2.92 2.26 1.66
C ARG A 92 3.25 1.11 0.70
N PRO A 93 3.31 1.36 -0.62
CA PRO A 93 3.71 0.33 -1.57
C PRO A 93 5.21 0.07 -1.48
N ASP A 94 5.60 -1.19 -1.56
CA ASP A 94 7.00 -1.61 -1.71
C ASP A 94 7.40 -1.70 -3.20
N PHE A 95 6.43 -1.90 -4.10
CA PHE A 95 6.65 -2.03 -5.54
C PHE A 95 5.39 -1.64 -6.33
N LEU A 96 5.58 -1.18 -7.56
CA LEU A 96 4.50 -0.81 -8.49
C LEU A 96 4.50 -1.68 -9.75
N LEU A 97 3.32 -2.10 -10.18
CA LEU A 97 3.08 -2.63 -11.53
C LEU A 97 2.11 -1.69 -12.24
N ILE A 98 2.58 -1.01 -13.28
CA ILE A 98 1.77 0.01 -13.98
C ILE A 98 1.34 -0.54 -15.33
N ARG A 99 0.02 -0.71 -15.50
CA ARG A 99 -0.64 -1.25 -16.70
C ARG A 99 -1.61 -0.27 -17.35
N GLN A 100 -2.04 0.75 -16.62
CA GLN A 100 -2.82 1.86 -17.14
C GLN A 100 -1.95 2.91 -17.85
N HIS A 101 -2.50 3.56 -18.88
CA HIS A 101 -1.87 4.72 -19.51
C HIS A 101 -1.81 5.90 -18.53
N VAL A 102 -0.65 6.57 -18.48
CA VAL A 102 -0.39 7.70 -17.57
C VAL A 102 -1.11 8.98 -18.03
N ARG A 103 -1.37 9.05 -19.33
CA ARG A 103 -2.08 10.14 -20.00
C ARG A 103 -3.05 9.51 -20.99
N ASP A 104 -4.28 9.99 -20.98
CA ASP A 104 -5.24 9.70 -22.04
C ASP A 104 -5.50 10.97 -22.89
N ALA A 105 -6.02 10.81 -24.10
CA ALA A 105 -6.21 11.88 -25.08
C ALA A 105 -7.21 12.97 -24.62
N GLY A 106 -7.90 12.76 -23.49
CA GLY A 106 -9.08 13.52 -23.08
C GLY A 106 -8.86 14.66 -22.09
N GLN A 107 -8.08 14.48 -21.00
CA GLN A 107 -7.86 15.50 -19.94
C GLN A 107 -7.10 14.99 -18.72
N GLU A 108 -6.98 13.67 -18.53
CA GLU A 108 -6.37 13.09 -17.34
C GLU A 108 -4.85 12.94 -17.51
N ASP A 109 -4.10 13.62 -16.64
CA ASP A 109 -2.63 13.60 -16.57
C ASP A 109 -2.19 13.17 -15.17
N TYR A 110 -1.60 11.98 -15.08
CA TYR A 110 -1.15 11.38 -13.82
C TYR A 110 0.38 11.43 -13.65
N ARG A 111 1.08 12.27 -14.41
CA ARG A 111 2.55 12.44 -14.28
C ARG A 111 2.99 12.84 -12.88
N ASN A 112 2.20 13.67 -12.21
CA ASN A 112 2.45 14.07 -10.83
C ASN A 112 2.53 12.85 -9.89
N LEU A 113 1.69 11.83 -10.10
CA LEU A 113 1.74 10.58 -9.33
C LEU A 113 3.03 9.81 -9.64
N LEU A 114 3.44 9.69 -10.92
CA LEU A 114 4.72 9.06 -11.26
C LEU A 114 5.92 9.76 -10.61
N LEU A 115 5.94 11.09 -10.66
CA LEU A 115 6.99 11.88 -10.03
C LEU A 115 6.99 11.67 -8.52
N GLY A 116 5.82 11.69 -7.88
CA GLY A 116 5.70 11.44 -6.45
C GLY A 116 6.22 10.04 -6.07
N PHE A 117 5.88 9.00 -6.84
CA PHE A 117 6.41 7.66 -6.59
C PHE A 117 7.93 7.60 -6.75
N LYS A 118 8.48 8.33 -7.72
CA LYS A 118 9.93 8.44 -7.94
C LYS A 118 10.61 9.15 -6.76
N TYR A 119 10.06 10.26 -6.29
CA TYR A 119 10.56 10.97 -5.11
C TYR A 119 10.43 10.13 -3.84
N GLY A 120 9.37 9.33 -3.72
CA GLY A 120 9.19 8.39 -2.62
C GLY A 120 10.02 7.12 -2.71
N GLY A 121 10.86 6.98 -3.75
CA GLY A 121 11.78 5.86 -3.92
C GLY A 121 11.10 4.52 -4.22
N VAL A 122 9.88 4.50 -4.76
CA VAL A 122 9.15 3.25 -5.01
C VAL A 122 9.56 2.65 -6.35
N PRO A 123 10.13 1.44 -6.38
CA PRO A 123 10.48 0.75 -7.63
C PRO A 123 9.24 0.33 -8.43
N SER A 124 9.36 0.22 -9.76
CA SER A 124 8.24 -0.10 -10.65
C SER A 124 8.62 -0.91 -11.88
N VAL A 125 7.60 -1.57 -12.47
CA VAL A 125 7.65 -2.13 -13.83
C VAL A 125 6.49 -1.57 -14.68
N ASN A 126 6.73 -0.99 -15.85
CA ASN A 126 8.03 -0.49 -16.35
C ASN A 126 8.61 0.58 -15.41
N SER A 127 9.88 0.96 -15.58
CA SER A 127 10.49 1.98 -14.72
C SER A 127 9.73 3.31 -14.80
N LEU A 128 9.59 4.02 -13.68
CA LEU A 128 8.94 5.33 -13.62
C LEU A 128 9.56 6.33 -14.60
N HIS A 129 10.88 6.23 -14.83
CA HIS A 129 11.57 7.05 -15.81
C HIS A 129 11.10 6.77 -17.24
N SER A 130 11.03 5.49 -17.63
CA SER A 130 10.52 5.12 -18.95
C SER A 130 9.06 5.53 -19.16
N LEU A 131 8.20 5.35 -18.14
CA LEU A 131 6.79 5.75 -18.21
C LEU A 131 6.61 7.27 -18.28
N TYR A 132 7.49 8.03 -17.64
CA TYR A 132 7.49 9.49 -17.75
C TYR A 132 7.87 9.95 -19.16
N ASN A 133 8.86 9.31 -19.79
CA ASN A 133 9.33 9.70 -21.12
C ASN A 133 8.48 9.13 -22.27
N PHE A 134 7.72 8.05 -22.03
CA PHE A 134 6.90 7.39 -23.05
C PHE A 134 5.53 8.07 -23.20
N GLN A 135 5.54 9.38 -23.47
CA GLN A 135 4.33 10.21 -23.52
C GLN A 135 4.17 10.98 -24.82
N ASP A 136 5.25 11.15 -25.57
CA ASP A 136 5.22 11.67 -26.93
C ASP A 136 5.28 10.47 -27.89
N LYS A 137 4.28 10.35 -28.75
CA LYS A 137 4.27 9.43 -29.89
C LYS A 137 4.67 10.18 -31.15
#